data_AF-A0A7K6YY86-F1
#
_entry.id   AF-A0A7K6YY86-F1
#
_cell.length_a   1.000
_cell.length_b   1.000
_cell.length_c   1.000
_cell.angle_alpha   90.00
_cell.angle_beta   90.00
_cell.angle_gamma   90.00
#
_symmetry.space_group_name_H-M   'P 1'
#
loop_
_entity.id
_entity.type
_entity.pdbx_description
1 polymer ?
#
loop_
_entity_poly.entity_id
_entity_poly.type
_entity_poly.pdbx_seq_one_letter_code
_entity_poly.pdbx_strand_id
1 'polypeptide(L)'
;LGLKCIKDKKVPIGVTLVVAALLLAVIALAAKKRPSCPSCPSPVLSSCPENGIGYGEKCFYFVEDGADWNSSEVSCLALGAHLAAIDSGKELDFFLRYGRSVHYWVGLHRDASGAWKWLNGSLYDN
;
A
#
# COMPACT_ATOMS: atom_id res chain seq x y z
N LEU A 1 -24.68 21.98 -9.83
CA LEU A 1 -24.07 21.56 -8.55
C LEU A 1 -24.55 20.15 -8.22
N GLY A 2 -23.66 19.19 -8.07
CA GLY A 2 -24.02 17.81 -7.72
C GLY A 2 -24.16 17.64 -6.21
N LEU A 3 -25.38 17.56 -5.72
CA LEU A 3 -25.65 17.24 -4.31
C LEU A 3 -25.48 15.73 -4.10
N LYS A 4 -24.62 15.32 -3.16
CA LYS A 4 -24.56 13.95 -2.66
C LYS A 4 -25.28 13.88 -1.32
N CYS A 5 -26.22 12.95 -1.22
CA CYS A 5 -26.95 12.66 0.00
C CYS A 5 -26.36 11.41 0.66
N ILE A 6 -25.97 11.53 1.94
CA ILE A 6 -25.63 10.38 2.78
C ILE A 6 -26.82 10.19 3.71
N LYS A 7 -27.61 9.14 3.47
CA LYS A 7 -28.73 8.77 4.32
C LYS A 7 -28.18 7.93 5.47
N ASP A 8 -28.18 8.51 6.67
CA ASP A 8 -27.85 7.78 7.88
C ASP A 8 -28.82 6.60 8.04
N LYS A 9 -28.31 5.37 7.95
CA LYS A 9 -29.11 4.19 8.26
C LYS A 9 -29.20 4.14 9.78
N LYS A 10 -30.28 4.69 10.35
CA LYS A 10 -30.66 4.43 11.74
C LYS A 10 -31.01 2.94 11.86
N VAL A 11 -29.99 2.11 12.02
CA VAL A 11 -30.14 0.69 12.31
C VAL A 11 -30.71 0.62 13.73
N PRO A 12 -31.85 -0.06 13.94
CA PRO A 12 -32.42 -0.19 15.27
C PRO A 12 -31.39 -0.81 16.22
N ILE A 13 -31.32 -0.33 17.46
CA ILE A 13 -30.37 -0.83 18.48
C ILE A 13 -30.50 -2.35 18.64
N GLY A 14 -31.71 -2.91 18.50
CA GLY A 14 -31.91 -4.36 18.50
C GLY A 14 -31.20 -5.08 17.35
N VAL A 15 -31.19 -4.48 16.15
CA VAL A 15 -30.53 -5.07 14.97
C VAL A 15 -29.00 -5.02 15.12
N THR A 16 -28.44 -3.94 15.67
CA THR A 16 -27.00 -3.87 15.93
C THR A 16 -26.55 -4.88 16.98
N LEU A 17 -27.32 -5.07 18.06
CA LEU A 17 -27.03 -6.06 19.09
C LEU A 17 -27.10 -7.50 18.56
N VAL A 18 -28.09 -7.83 17.74
CA VAL A 18 -28.20 -9.16 17.13
C VAL A 18 -27.04 -9.44 16.19
N VAL A 19 -26.68 -8.48 15.33
CA VAL A 19 -25.53 -8.63 14.43
C VAL A 19 -24.22 -8.77 15.22
N ALA A 20 -24.03 -7.97 16.27
CA ALA A 20 -22.85 -8.08 17.14
C ALA A 20 -22.76 -9.46 17.83
N ALA A 21 -23.88 -9.98 18.34
CA ALA A 21 -23.94 -11.30 18.95
C ALA A 21 -23.62 -12.42 17.94
N LEU A 22 -24.16 -12.35 16.72
CA LEU A 22 -23.86 -13.30 15.65
C LEU A 22 -22.39 -13.25 15.23
N LEU A 23 -21.79 -12.05 15.13
CA LEU A 23 -20.37 -11.90 14.82
C LEU A 23 -19.48 -12.50 15.91
N LEU A 24 -19.78 -12.24 17.19
CA LEU A 24 -19.03 -12.82 18.31
C LEU A 24 -19.13 -14.36 18.33
N ALA A 25 -20.31 -14.91 18.03
CA ALA A 25 -20.49 -16.37 17.93
C ALA A 25 -19.67 -16.98 16.78
N VAL A 26 -19.61 -16.34 15.61
CA VAL A 26 -18.77 -16.80 14.48
C VAL A 26 -17.28 -16.73 14.84
N ILE A 27 -16.81 -15.65 15.49
CA ILE A 27 -15.42 -15.53 15.95
C ILE A 27 -15.08 -16.64 16.95
N ALA A 28 -15.98 -16.93 17.91
CA ALA A 28 -15.78 -18.01 18.88
C ALA A 28 -15.72 -19.40 18.22
N LEU A 29 -16.54 -19.65 17.20
CA LEU A 29 -16.52 -20.89 16.42
C LEU A 29 -15.27 -21.01 15.54
N ALA A 30 -14.76 -19.90 14.99
CA ALA A 30 -13.50 -19.84 14.25
C ALA A 30 -12.27 -20.02 15.16
N ALA A 31 -12.40 -19.65 16.45
CA ALA A 31 -11.36 -19.81 17.47
C ALA A 31 -11.25 -21.25 18.03
N LYS A 32 -11.86 -22.25 17.39
CA LYS A 32 -11.47 -23.66 17.61
C LYS A 32 -9.97 -23.77 17.34
N LYS A 33 -9.17 -23.81 18.42
CA LYS A 33 -7.71 -23.93 18.41
C LYS A 33 -7.32 -25.06 17.45
N ARG A 34 -6.83 -24.71 16.26
CA ARG A 34 -6.28 -25.68 15.32
C ARG A 34 -4.97 -26.22 15.92
N PRO A 35 -4.66 -27.53 15.78
CA PRO A 35 -3.37 -28.07 16.17
C PRO A 35 -2.26 -27.25 15.49
N SER A 36 -1.27 -26.81 16.27
CA SER A 36 -0.11 -26.12 15.72
C SER A 36 0.65 -27.07 14.81
N CYS A 37 0.70 -26.77 13.50
CA CYS A 37 1.58 -27.51 12.60
C CYS A 37 3.04 -27.24 13.00
N PRO A 38 3.88 -28.29 13.13
CA PRO A 38 5.30 -28.11 13.30
C PRO A 38 5.88 -27.64 11.96
N SER A 39 6.29 -26.37 11.93
CA SER A 39 7.13 -25.71 10.92
C SER A 39 6.94 -26.18 9.47
N CYS A 40 6.01 -25.56 8.74
CA CYS A 40 6.18 -25.47 7.28
C CYS A 40 7.37 -24.55 7.01
N PRO A 41 8.30 -24.88 6.08
CA PRO A 41 9.23 -23.89 5.58
C PRO A 41 8.41 -22.82 4.85
N SER A 42 8.22 -21.67 5.49
CA SER A 42 7.69 -20.49 4.84
C SER A 42 8.64 -20.16 3.68
N PRO A 43 8.16 -19.87 2.47
CA PRO A 43 8.89 -18.92 1.63
C PRO A 43 9.05 -17.70 2.53
N VAL A 44 10.27 -17.37 2.91
CA VAL A 44 10.53 -16.16 3.67
C VAL A 44 10.29 -15.03 2.68
N LEU A 45 9.03 -14.64 2.48
CA LEU A 45 8.76 -13.28 2.09
C LEU A 45 9.06 -12.49 3.36
N SER A 46 10.34 -12.16 3.49
CA SER A 46 10.86 -11.30 4.53
C SER A 46 9.87 -10.16 4.67
N SER A 47 9.28 -10.00 5.86
CA SER A 47 8.59 -8.76 6.19
C SER A 47 9.46 -7.61 5.70
N CYS A 48 8.88 -6.64 5.00
CA CYS A 48 9.64 -5.50 4.49
C CYS A 48 10.50 -4.94 5.63
N PRO A 49 11.77 -4.58 5.36
CA PRO A 49 12.61 -3.99 6.39
C PRO A 49 11.90 -2.77 7.01
N GLU A 50 12.12 -2.60 8.31
CA GLU A 50 11.62 -1.44 9.05
C GLU A 50 10.10 -1.21 8.89
N ASN A 51 9.71 -0.02 8.46
CA ASN A 51 8.34 0.44 8.27
C ASN A 51 7.87 0.37 6.80
N GLY A 52 8.56 -0.41 5.96
CA GLY A 52 8.17 -0.61 4.56
C GLY A 52 6.81 -1.32 4.43
N ILE A 53 6.03 -0.92 3.43
CA ILE A 53 4.75 -1.53 3.10
C ILE A 53 4.96 -2.52 1.94
N GLY A 54 4.64 -3.78 2.17
CA GLY A 54 4.76 -4.83 1.16
C GLY A 54 3.59 -4.83 0.17
N TYR A 55 3.89 -4.92 -1.12
CA TYR A 55 2.92 -5.18 -2.17
C TYR A 55 3.54 -6.05 -3.26
N GLY A 56 2.98 -7.24 -3.45
CA GLY A 56 3.59 -8.27 -4.30
C GLY A 56 4.94 -8.72 -3.73
N GLU A 57 5.98 -8.73 -4.57
CA GLU A 57 7.36 -9.07 -4.20
C GLU A 57 8.22 -7.82 -3.92
N LYS A 58 7.57 -6.66 -3.69
CA LYS A 58 8.23 -5.36 -3.52
C LYS A 58 7.89 -4.75 -2.15
N CYS A 59 8.81 -3.89 -1.67
CA CYS A 59 8.64 -3.09 -0.48
C CYS A 59 8.66 -1.60 -0.82
N PHE A 60 7.69 -0.85 -0.32
CA PHE A 60 7.52 0.58 -0.61
C PHE A 60 7.66 1.41 0.66
N TYR A 61 8.38 2.53 0.56
CA TYR A 61 8.51 3.52 1.62
C TYR A 61 7.89 4.83 1.16
N PHE A 62 6.94 5.34 1.95
CA PHE A 62 6.30 6.64 1.71
C PHE A 62 6.96 7.67 2.63
N VAL A 63 7.97 8.36 2.10
CA VAL A 63 8.73 9.38 2.82
C VAL A 63 8.05 10.74 2.64
N GLU A 64 7.64 11.37 3.74
CA GLU A 64 7.00 12.69 3.75
C GLU A 64 8.02 13.76 4.19
N ASP A 65 8.97 14.11 3.33
CA ASP A 65 10.05 15.08 3.65
C ASP A 65 9.90 16.45 2.96
N GLY A 66 8.90 16.61 2.08
CA GLY A 66 8.63 17.88 1.38
C GLY A 66 9.72 18.29 0.38
N ALA A 67 10.54 17.34 -0.06
CA ALA A 67 11.70 17.57 -0.90
C ALA A 67 11.38 17.70 -2.41
N ASP A 68 12.30 18.28 -3.17
CA ASP A 68 12.26 18.17 -4.64
C ASP A 68 12.63 16.75 -5.12
N TRP A 69 12.50 16.49 -6.41
CA TRP A 69 12.74 15.15 -6.97
C TRP A 69 14.15 14.62 -6.66
N ASN A 70 15.19 15.46 -6.78
CA ASN A 70 16.57 15.03 -6.59
C ASN A 70 16.87 14.77 -5.10
N SER A 71 16.39 15.64 -4.22
CA SER A 71 16.48 15.43 -2.78
C SER A 71 15.69 14.20 -2.31
N SER A 72 14.54 13.91 -2.93
CA SER A 72 13.76 12.71 -2.62
C SER A 72 14.48 11.42 -3.02
N GLU A 73 15.18 11.42 -4.15
CA GLU A 73 16.04 10.29 -4.53
C GLU A 73 17.18 10.08 -3.51
N VAL A 74 17.82 11.15 -3.04
CA VAL A 74 18.82 11.06 -1.96
C VAL A 74 18.22 10.50 -0.67
N SER A 75 17.01 10.89 -0.29
CA SER A 75 16.30 10.34 0.86
C SER A 75 16.03 8.84 0.70
N CYS A 76 15.58 8.40 -0.49
CA CYS A 76 15.37 6.97 -0.77
C CYS A 76 16.68 6.17 -0.74
N LEU A 77 17.77 6.73 -1.27
CA LEU A 77 19.10 6.10 -1.24
C LEU A 77 19.60 5.87 0.18
N ALA A 78 19.28 6.77 1.12
CA ALA A 78 19.62 6.60 2.54
C ALA A 78 18.89 5.41 3.20
N LEU A 79 17.76 4.98 2.63
CA LEU A 79 17.02 3.78 3.03
C LEU A 79 17.46 2.53 2.25
N GLY A 80 18.51 2.63 1.42
CA GLY A 80 18.94 1.54 0.53
C GLY A 80 17.96 1.25 -0.61
N ALA A 81 17.16 2.24 -1.01
CA ALA A 81 16.16 2.14 -2.06
C ALA A 81 16.33 3.25 -3.11
N HIS A 82 15.51 3.22 -4.16
CA HIS A 82 15.37 4.28 -5.16
C HIS A 82 13.93 4.78 -5.17
N LEU A 83 13.69 5.96 -5.75
CA LEU A 83 12.33 6.38 -6.06
C LEU A 83 11.61 5.32 -6.89
N ALA A 84 10.36 5.02 -6.51
CA ALA A 84 9.64 3.86 -7.03
C ALA A 84 9.39 3.94 -8.55
N ALA A 85 9.61 2.84 -9.25
CA ALA A 85 9.02 2.61 -10.56
C ALA A 85 7.66 1.92 -10.39
N ILE A 86 6.68 2.31 -11.20
CA ILE A 86 5.32 1.74 -11.14
C ILE A 86 5.11 0.87 -12.38
N ASP A 87 5.08 -0.45 -12.18
CA ASP A 87 5.12 -1.41 -13.29
C ASP A 87 3.73 -1.89 -13.74
N SER A 88 2.67 -1.55 -12.98
CA SER A 88 1.32 -1.99 -13.32
C SER A 88 0.23 -1.06 -12.76
N GLY A 89 -0.95 -1.07 -13.39
CA GLY A 89 -2.11 -0.33 -12.88
C GLY A 89 -2.51 -0.75 -11.46
N LYS A 90 -2.30 -2.01 -11.07
CA LYS A 90 -2.59 -2.46 -9.70
C LYS A 90 -1.58 -1.91 -8.69
N GLU A 91 -0.32 -1.77 -9.09
CA GLU A 91 0.71 -1.12 -8.28
C GLU A 91 0.44 0.39 -8.15
N LEU A 92 -0.05 1.04 -9.21
CA LEU A 92 -0.54 2.41 -9.15
C LEU A 92 -1.74 2.55 -8.19
N ASP A 93 -2.72 1.64 -8.26
CA ASP A 93 -3.87 1.64 -7.35
C ASP A 93 -3.44 1.44 -5.88
N PHE A 94 -2.46 0.57 -5.64
CA PHE A 94 -1.84 0.41 -4.33
C PHE A 94 -1.18 1.74 -3.90
N PHE A 95 -0.35 2.33 -4.75
CA PHE A 95 0.34 3.58 -4.47
C PHE A 95 -0.62 4.71 -4.12
N LEU A 96 -1.70 4.88 -4.89
CA LEU A 96 -2.73 5.91 -4.67
C LEU A 96 -3.58 5.68 -3.43
N ARG A 97 -3.71 4.42 -2.97
CA ARG A 97 -4.46 4.08 -1.76
C ARG A 97 -3.65 4.36 -0.48
N TYR A 98 -2.34 4.10 -0.51
CA TYR A 98 -1.46 4.19 0.66
C TYR A 98 -0.72 5.52 0.73
N GLY A 99 -0.41 6.12 -0.42
CA GLY A 99 -0.04 7.52 -0.49
C GLY A 99 -1.19 8.34 0.05
N ARG A 100 -0.97 9.03 1.18
CA ARG A 100 -1.96 9.95 1.77
C ARG A 100 -2.27 11.09 0.78
N SER A 101 -3.05 12.09 1.19
CA SER A 101 -3.37 13.28 0.37
C SER A 101 -2.17 14.21 0.07
N VAL A 102 -0.95 13.68 0.08
CA VAL A 102 0.29 14.37 -0.28
C VAL A 102 0.81 13.81 -1.60
N HIS A 103 1.50 14.65 -2.36
CA HIS A 103 2.10 14.26 -3.62
C HIS A 103 3.47 13.62 -3.33
N TYR A 104 3.71 12.41 -3.84
CA TYR A 104 4.98 11.72 -3.71
C TYR A 104 5.71 11.70 -5.05
N TRP A 105 7.03 11.93 -5.02
CA TRP A 105 7.87 11.72 -6.20
C TRP A 105 8.02 10.23 -6.50
N VAL A 106 8.17 9.92 -7.79
CA VAL A 106 8.44 8.58 -8.32
C VAL A 106 9.69 8.63 -9.18
N GLY A 107 10.27 7.46 -9.50
CA GLY A 107 11.54 7.35 -10.22
C GLY A 107 11.46 7.69 -11.71
N LEU A 108 10.44 8.43 -12.12
CA LEU A 108 10.23 8.85 -13.50
C LEU A 108 10.95 10.18 -13.74
N HIS A 109 11.86 10.20 -14.71
CA HIS A 109 12.61 11.40 -15.10
C HIS A 109 12.71 11.54 -16.61
N ARG A 110 12.98 12.76 -17.08
CA ARG A 110 13.22 13.04 -18.49
C ARG A 110 14.72 13.16 -18.74
N ASP A 111 15.22 12.43 -19.73
CA ASP A 111 16.64 12.50 -20.11
C ASP A 111 16.93 13.67 -21.08
N ALA A 112 18.20 13.84 -21.44
CA ALA A 112 18.65 14.88 -22.37
C ALA A 112 18.05 14.74 -23.79
N SER A 113 17.60 13.53 -24.17
CA SER A 113 16.89 13.30 -25.44
C SER A 113 15.41 13.70 -25.38
N GLY A 114 14.90 14.00 -24.18
CA GLY A 114 13.49 14.28 -23.93
C GLY A 114 12.64 13.03 -23.72
N ALA A 115 13.24 11.84 -23.61
CA ALA A 115 12.50 10.61 -23.33
C ALA A 115 12.22 10.49 -21.83
N TRP A 116 11.01 10.05 -21.48
CA TRP A 116 10.67 9.67 -20.11
C TRP A 116 11.20 8.27 -19.79
N LYS A 117 11.94 8.16 -18.70
CA LYS A 117 12.64 6.96 -18.27
C LYS A 117 12.48 6.73 -16.77
N TRP A 118 12.46 5.46 -16.40
CA TRP A 118 12.59 5.03 -15.02
C TRP A 118 14.06 4.95 -14.63
N LEU A 119 14.37 5.02 -13.33
CA LEU A 119 15.74 4.92 -12.80
C LEU A 119 16.46 3.61 -13.17
N ASN A 120 15.72 2.54 -13.45
CA ASN A 120 16.28 1.27 -13.94
C ASN A 120 16.65 1.30 -15.45
N GLY A 121 16.46 2.45 -16.13
CA GLY A 121 16.76 2.66 -17.55
C GLY A 121 15.63 2.26 -18.50
N SER A 122 14.54 1.66 -18.01
CA SER A 122 13.40 1.33 -18.87
C SER A 122 12.66 2.58 -19.34
N LEU A 123 12.15 2.54 -20.57
CA LEU A 123 11.34 3.60 -21.13
C LEU A 123 9.95 3.58 -20.49
N TYR A 124 9.39 4.76 -20.28
CA TYR A 124 7.99 4.89 -19.88
C TYR A 124 7.08 4.51 -21.06
N ASP A 125 6.22 3.51 -20.85
CA ASP A 125 5.15 3.12 -21.76
C ASP A 125 3.83 3.71 -21.27
N ASN A 126 3.12 4.43 -22.14
CA ASN A 126 2.00 5.32 -21.78
C ASN A 126 0.62 4.72 -22.06
#